data_AF-A0A4R2NSB9-F1
#
_entry.id   AF-A0A4R2NSB9-F1
#
_cell.length_a   1.000
_cell.length_b   1.000
_cell.length_c   1.000
_cell.angle_alpha   90.00
_cell.angle_beta   90.00
_cell.angle_gamma   90.00
#
_symmetry.space_group_name_H-M   'P 1'
#
loop_
_entity.id
_entity.type
_entity.pdbx_description
1 polymer ?
#
loop_
_entity_poly.entity_id
_entity_poly.type
_entity_poly.pdbx_seq_one_letter_code
_entity_poly.pdbx_strand_id
1 'polypeptide(L)'
;MKLVYMTILLLALSCGTSKEKSSDTETKTEQNSPKETVSEEPTNQLIVVLSNPKSIDNVKALVTNSGLKWKKMVLDNEASKIAVIVTPDGKLDFWTERLQNSQEFRTIKVNSTSTAKELIEREQNTLVAIRKTKCMGDCPSYDVYIDKKGNVSYEGKEFVLEKGPKEFKLSDKELSTITELLNKKDFSSYKDIYDNPRIMDLPSTFLVHDGKQVQVRLWNDDVPEELMELNEYIEGILLEKKLFE
;
A
#
# COMPACT_ATOMS: atom_id res chain seq x y z
N MET A 1 -24.86 28.99 47.69
CA MET A 1 -24.12 30.28 47.60
C MET A 1 -24.05 30.60 46.10
N LYS A 2 -25.05 31.24 45.50
CA LYS A 2 -25.29 32.69 45.28
C LYS A 2 -24.23 33.43 44.44
N LEU A 3 -24.75 34.17 43.44
CA LEU A 3 -24.21 35.29 42.61
C LEU A 3 -23.39 34.85 41.38
N VAL A 4 -23.84 34.89 40.12
CA VAL A 4 -24.64 35.80 39.25
C VAL A 4 -23.93 37.09 38.78
N TYR A 5 -23.98 37.31 37.44
CA TYR A 5 -23.77 38.53 36.63
C TYR A 5 -22.30 38.97 36.42
N MET A 6 -21.85 39.58 35.31
CA MET A 6 -22.47 40.18 34.11
C MET A 6 -21.36 40.40 33.05
N THR A 7 -21.74 40.41 31.76
CA THR A 7 -20.99 40.91 30.59
C THR A 7 -20.46 42.35 30.74
N ILE A 8 -19.38 42.70 30.04
CA ILE A 8 -19.16 44.02 29.39
C ILE A 8 -18.19 43.85 28.19
N LEU A 9 -18.63 44.38 27.06
CA LEU A 9 -17.91 44.61 25.81
C LEU A 9 -17.25 45.99 25.86
N LEU A 10 -15.98 46.15 25.48
CA LEU A 10 -15.41 47.46 25.11
C LEU A 10 -14.38 47.32 23.98
N LEU A 11 -14.71 47.95 22.85
CA LEU A 11 -13.83 48.31 21.74
C LEU A 11 -12.94 49.49 22.16
N ALA A 12 -11.67 49.46 21.76
CA ALA A 12 -10.88 50.68 21.59
C ALA A 12 -9.93 50.53 20.38
N LEU A 13 -10.12 51.45 19.44
CA LEU A 13 -9.27 51.72 18.29
C LEU A 13 -7.90 52.24 18.74
N SER A 14 -6.85 51.91 18.00
CA SER A 14 -5.69 52.80 17.88
C SER A 14 -5.05 52.67 16.50
N CYS A 15 -5.25 53.71 15.69
CA CYS A 15 -4.46 54.00 14.52
C CYS A 15 -3.09 54.57 14.95
N GLY A 16 -2.03 54.08 14.34
CA GLY A 16 -0.69 54.67 14.40
C GLY A 16 0.02 54.49 13.07
N THR A 17 -0.30 55.34 12.09
CA THR A 17 0.47 55.50 10.85
C THR A 17 1.67 56.40 11.10
N SER A 18 2.85 56.01 10.62
CA SER A 18 3.79 56.96 10.01
C SER A 18 4.28 56.41 8.67
N LYS A 19 3.96 57.20 7.63
CA LYS A 19 4.62 57.35 6.33
C LYS A 19 6.13 57.62 6.53
N GLU A 20 7.07 57.45 5.58
CA GLU A 20 7.07 57.65 4.11
C GLU A 20 8.37 57.04 3.52
N LYS A 21 8.32 56.33 2.37
CA LYS A 21 8.92 56.65 1.02
C LYS A 21 10.44 56.95 0.97
N SER A 22 11.23 56.61 -0.05
CA SER A 22 11.11 55.86 -1.31
C SER A 22 12.47 55.90 -2.05
N SER A 23 12.61 55.08 -3.11
CA SER A 23 13.51 55.23 -4.29
C SER A 23 15.02 55.02 -4.06
N ASP A 24 15.84 54.47 -4.97
CA ASP A 24 15.69 53.85 -6.29
C ASP A 24 17.04 53.20 -6.70
N THR A 25 16.97 52.13 -7.50
CA THR A 25 17.81 51.79 -8.68
C THR A 25 19.30 51.36 -8.60
N GLU A 26 19.50 50.09 -9.01
CA GLU A 26 20.58 49.44 -9.81
C GLU A 26 22.09 49.53 -9.45
N THR A 27 22.76 48.36 -9.32
CA THR A 27 23.57 47.73 -10.41
C THR A 27 24.29 46.45 -9.94
N LYS A 28 24.05 45.37 -10.71
CA LYS A 28 24.86 44.16 -11.03
C LYS A 28 26.11 43.80 -10.21
N THR A 29 26.18 42.53 -9.80
CA THR A 29 27.36 41.68 -10.10
C THR A 29 26.91 40.23 -10.29
N GLU A 30 27.40 39.62 -11.37
CA GLU A 30 27.20 38.25 -11.80
C GLU A 30 27.87 37.24 -10.85
N GLN A 31 27.21 36.12 -10.60
CA GLN A 31 27.90 34.85 -10.41
C GLN A 31 27.06 33.73 -11.05
N ASN A 32 27.50 33.33 -12.24
CA ASN A 32 27.04 32.14 -12.93
C ASN A 32 27.45 30.90 -12.14
N SER A 33 26.49 30.06 -11.78
CA SER A 33 26.69 28.65 -11.45
C SER A 33 25.77 27.81 -12.33
N PRO A 34 26.21 26.65 -12.87
CA PRO A 34 25.51 25.97 -13.95
C PRO A 34 24.13 25.49 -13.49
N LYS A 35 23.10 25.89 -14.25
CA LYS A 35 21.75 25.40 -14.09
C LYS A 35 21.71 23.95 -14.58
N GLU A 36 22.02 23.01 -13.70
CA GLU A 36 21.65 21.61 -13.89
C GLU A 36 20.14 21.59 -14.13
N THR A 37 19.76 21.24 -15.35
CA THR A 37 18.37 21.09 -15.74
C THR A 37 17.92 19.76 -15.17
N VAL A 38 17.50 19.79 -13.90
CA VAL A 38 16.75 18.68 -13.29
C VAL A 38 15.49 18.54 -14.12
N SER A 39 15.40 17.47 -14.91
CA SER A 39 14.16 17.14 -15.61
C SER A 39 13.09 16.92 -14.55
N GLU A 40 12.14 17.84 -14.43
CA GLU A 40 10.98 17.66 -13.58
C GLU A 40 10.25 16.41 -14.07
N GLU A 41 10.35 15.32 -13.32
CA GLU A 41 9.56 14.13 -13.60
C GLU A 41 8.08 14.53 -13.54
N PRO A 42 7.26 14.10 -14.52
CA PRO A 42 5.88 14.57 -14.64
C PRO A 42 5.09 14.22 -13.38
N THR A 43 4.66 15.26 -12.65
CA THR A 43 3.96 15.19 -11.37
C THR A 43 2.55 14.62 -11.47
N ASN A 44 2.06 14.25 -12.65
CA ASN A 44 0.72 13.73 -12.89
C ASN A 44 0.70 12.21 -13.14
N GLN A 45 1.69 11.48 -12.64
CA GLN A 45 1.80 10.03 -12.81
C GLN A 45 1.81 9.32 -11.46
N LEU A 46 1.02 8.25 -11.38
CA LEU A 46 1.03 7.34 -10.25
C LEU A 46 1.64 6.02 -10.68
N ILE A 47 2.46 5.45 -9.81
CA ILE A 47 2.88 4.06 -9.89
C ILE A 47 2.03 3.25 -8.94
N VAL A 48 1.43 2.18 -9.47
CA VAL A 48 0.45 1.38 -8.75
C VAL A 48 0.85 -0.08 -8.76
N VAL A 49 0.64 -0.75 -7.64
CA VAL A 49 0.81 -2.20 -7.50
C VAL A 49 -0.58 -2.81 -7.35
N LEU A 50 -0.93 -3.73 -8.24
CA LEU A 50 -2.23 -4.38 -8.22
C LEU A 50 -2.40 -5.21 -6.94
N SER A 51 -3.62 -5.19 -6.42
CA SER A 51 -4.07 -6.02 -5.32
C SER A 51 -4.11 -7.50 -5.68
N ASN A 52 -4.51 -7.80 -6.91
CA ASN A 52 -4.54 -9.14 -7.48
C ASN A 52 -4.02 -9.07 -8.93
N PRO A 53 -2.86 -9.65 -9.27
CA PRO A 53 -2.33 -9.70 -10.62
C PRO A 53 -3.33 -10.24 -11.66
N LYS A 54 -4.21 -11.17 -11.25
CA LYS A 54 -5.19 -11.81 -12.13
C LYS A 54 -6.37 -10.90 -12.48
N SER A 55 -6.56 -9.77 -11.80
CA SER A 55 -7.63 -8.80 -12.11
C SER A 55 -7.22 -7.72 -13.13
N ILE A 56 -6.08 -7.85 -13.80
CA ILE A 56 -5.50 -6.82 -14.67
C ILE A 56 -6.47 -6.23 -15.70
N ASP A 57 -7.34 -7.04 -16.31
CA ASP A 57 -8.29 -6.55 -17.31
C ASP A 57 -9.39 -5.68 -16.69
N ASN A 58 -9.91 -6.10 -15.53
CA ASN A 58 -10.86 -5.30 -14.75
C ASN A 58 -10.22 -4.00 -14.26
N VAL A 59 -8.97 -4.07 -13.81
CA VAL A 59 -8.20 -2.90 -13.37
C VAL A 59 -7.96 -1.92 -14.52
N LYS A 60 -7.57 -2.41 -15.69
CA LYS A 60 -7.42 -1.58 -16.89
C LYS A 60 -8.73 -0.91 -17.25
N ALA A 61 -9.85 -1.66 -17.24
CA ALA A 61 -11.17 -1.10 -17.50
C ALA A 61 -11.56 -0.03 -16.48
N LEU A 62 -11.31 -0.25 -15.18
CA LEU A 62 -11.54 0.75 -14.13
C LEU A 62 -10.76 2.03 -14.42
N VAL A 63 -9.46 1.91 -14.73
CA VAL A 63 -8.59 3.05 -15.04
C VAL A 63 -9.11 3.80 -16.26
N THR A 64 -9.37 3.12 -17.38
CA THR A 64 -9.79 3.78 -18.62
C THR A 64 -11.18 4.40 -18.53
N ASN A 65 -12.14 3.70 -17.91
CA ASN A 65 -13.52 4.21 -17.76
C ASN A 65 -13.59 5.37 -16.77
N SER A 66 -12.62 5.48 -15.87
CA SER A 66 -12.44 6.61 -14.96
C SER A 66 -11.81 7.84 -15.63
N GLY A 67 -11.45 7.77 -16.92
CA GLY A 67 -10.79 8.85 -17.65
C GLY A 67 -9.29 8.97 -17.38
N LEU A 68 -8.69 7.98 -16.72
CA LEU A 68 -7.24 7.87 -16.53
C LEU A 68 -6.60 7.17 -17.73
N LYS A 69 -5.29 7.37 -17.93
CA LYS A 69 -4.55 6.70 -19.02
C LYS A 69 -3.61 5.64 -18.45
N TRP A 70 -3.69 4.42 -18.98
CA TRP A 70 -2.68 3.38 -18.73
C TRP A 70 -1.42 3.69 -19.55
N LYS A 71 -0.28 3.93 -18.90
CA LYS A 71 0.96 4.31 -19.59
C LYS A 71 1.80 3.10 -19.97
N LYS A 72 2.19 2.29 -18.99
CA LYS A 72 3.06 1.11 -19.20
C LYS A 72 3.03 0.17 -18.00
N MET A 73 3.44 -1.07 -18.22
CA MET A 73 3.87 -1.98 -17.16
C MET A 73 5.31 -1.65 -16.74
N VAL A 74 5.56 -1.71 -15.43
CA VAL A 74 6.89 -1.61 -14.81
C VAL A 74 7.37 -3.00 -14.40
N LEU A 75 6.45 -3.84 -13.91
CA LEU A 75 6.67 -5.25 -13.61
C LEU A 75 5.42 -6.01 -14.04
N ASP A 76 5.61 -7.13 -14.72
CA ASP A 76 4.52 -7.98 -15.19
C ASP A 76 4.91 -9.45 -15.04
N ASN A 77 4.59 -10.03 -13.89
CA ASN A 77 4.75 -11.47 -13.64
C ASN A 77 3.45 -12.05 -13.03
N GLU A 78 3.45 -13.34 -12.72
CA GLU A 78 2.26 -14.05 -12.22
C GLU A 78 1.86 -13.61 -10.80
N ALA A 79 2.83 -13.36 -9.93
CA ALA A 79 2.62 -12.94 -8.54
C ALA A 79 2.42 -11.44 -8.34
N SER A 80 2.83 -10.60 -9.29
CA SER A 80 2.89 -9.16 -9.10
C SER A 80 2.84 -8.39 -10.42
N LYS A 81 2.04 -7.32 -10.41
CA LYS A 81 1.90 -6.40 -11.53
C LYS A 81 2.00 -4.97 -11.03
N ILE A 82 2.97 -4.24 -11.57
CA ILE A 82 3.23 -2.83 -11.28
C ILE A 82 3.04 -2.05 -12.56
N ALA A 83 2.24 -0.98 -12.51
CA ALA A 83 1.92 -0.16 -13.67
C ALA A 83 2.11 1.32 -13.38
N VAL A 84 2.34 2.10 -14.45
CA VAL A 84 2.24 3.56 -14.40
C VAL A 84 0.92 3.98 -15.04
N ILE A 85 0.18 4.80 -14.32
CA ILE A 85 -1.05 5.44 -14.79
C ILE A 85 -0.86 6.96 -14.80
N VAL A 86 -1.49 7.64 -15.74
CA VAL A 86 -1.48 9.10 -15.87
C VAL A 86 -2.80 9.67 -15.40
N THR A 87 -2.73 10.62 -14.49
CA THR A 87 -3.88 11.39 -13.98
C THR A 87 -4.03 12.70 -14.75
N PRO A 88 -5.23 13.28 -14.82
CA PRO A 88 -5.40 14.67 -15.25
C PRO A 88 -4.56 15.63 -14.39
N ASP A 89 -4.15 16.74 -14.99
CA ASP A 89 -3.32 17.75 -14.32
C ASP A 89 -4.04 18.31 -13.09
N GLY A 90 -3.30 18.48 -11.99
CA GLY A 90 -3.83 18.98 -10.71
C GLY A 90 -4.83 18.04 -10.03
N LYS A 91 -4.96 16.78 -10.46
CA LYS A 91 -5.88 15.79 -9.88
C LYS A 91 -5.17 14.58 -9.24
N LEU A 92 -3.86 14.67 -8.99
CA LEU A 92 -3.11 13.54 -8.45
C LEU A 92 -3.65 13.08 -7.09
N ASP A 93 -3.85 13.99 -6.13
CA ASP A 93 -4.33 13.63 -4.79
C ASP A 93 -5.76 13.07 -4.82
N PHE A 94 -6.64 13.71 -5.60
CA PHE A 94 -8.01 13.24 -5.83
C PHE A 94 -8.04 11.80 -6.35
N TRP A 95 -7.20 11.49 -7.34
CA TRP A 95 -7.13 10.15 -7.90
C TRP A 95 -6.42 9.16 -6.98
N THR A 96 -5.43 9.61 -6.21
CA THR A 96 -4.76 8.77 -5.20
C THR A 96 -5.80 8.25 -4.20
N GLU A 97 -6.60 9.13 -3.61
CA GLU A 97 -7.66 8.75 -2.66
C GLU A 97 -8.72 7.85 -3.32
N ARG A 98 -9.19 8.21 -4.52
CA ARG A 98 -10.22 7.44 -5.22
C ARG A 98 -9.75 6.04 -5.60
N LEU A 99 -8.51 5.89 -6.04
CA LEU A 99 -7.92 4.60 -6.38
C LEU A 99 -7.63 3.77 -5.13
N GLN A 100 -7.22 4.38 -4.01
CA GLN A 100 -7.08 3.69 -2.72
C GLN A 100 -8.42 3.07 -2.29
N ASN A 101 -9.51 3.83 -2.41
CA ASN A 101 -10.86 3.37 -2.05
C ASN A 101 -11.42 2.29 -2.99
N SER A 102 -10.84 2.09 -4.19
CA SER A 102 -11.26 1.02 -5.11
C SER A 102 -10.84 -0.37 -4.64
N GLN A 103 -9.87 -0.48 -3.73
CA GLN A 103 -9.27 -1.73 -3.26
C GLN A 103 -8.56 -2.57 -4.34
N GLU A 104 -8.51 -2.11 -5.59
CA GLU A 104 -7.82 -2.75 -6.71
C GLU A 104 -6.29 -2.62 -6.66
N PHE A 105 -5.79 -1.72 -5.82
CA PHE A 105 -4.36 -1.47 -5.64
C PHE A 105 -3.96 -1.64 -4.19
N ARG A 106 -2.85 -2.37 -3.96
CA ARG A 106 -2.23 -2.50 -2.63
C ARG A 106 -1.20 -1.42 -2.35
N THR A 107 -0.74 -0.73 -3.39
CA THR A 107 0.16 0.40 -3.26
C THR A 107 -0.11 1.39 -4.37
N ILE A 108 -0.19 2.66 -4.00
CA ILE A 108 -0.32 3.80 -4.91
C ILE A 108 0.67 4.84 -4.41
N LYS A 109 1.63 5.22 -5.26
CA LYS A 109 2.63 6.24 -4.97
C LYS A 109 2.78 7.16 -6.18
N VAL A 110 3.35 8.34 -5.99
CA VAL A 110 3.80 9.18 -7.10
C VAL A 110 4.86 8.39 -7.89
N ASN A 111 4.70 8.35 -9.21
CA ASN A 111 5.65 7.66 -10.06
C ASN A 111 6.97 8.44 -10.09
N SER A 112 8.05 7.77 -9.70
CA SER A 112 9.40 8.23 -9.95
C SER A 112 10.35 7.08 -10.25
N THR A 113 11.53 7.38 -10.78
CA THR A 113 12.57 6.36 -11.01
C THR A 113 12.95 5.63 -9.72
N SER A 114 13.07 6.35 -8.59
CA SER A 114 13.39 5.76 -7.29
C SER A 114 12.25 4.90 -6.74
N THR A 115 11.01 5.38 -6.85
CA THR A 115 9.82 4.62 -6.40
C THR A 115 9.63 3.34 -7.23
N ALA A 116 9.85 3.39 -8.54
CA ALA A 116 9.78 2.20 -9.39
C ALA A 116 10.81 1.15 -8.97
N LYS A 117 12.05 1.58 -8.71
CA LYS A 117 13.12 0.71 -8.24
C LYS A 117 12.79 0.09 -6.88
N GLU A 118 12.34 0.89 -5.91
CA GLU A 118 11.94 0.44 -4.57
C GLU A 118 10.87 -0.66 -4.65
N LEU A 119 9.82 -0.46 -5.45
CA LEU A 119 8.75 -1.43 -5.59
C LEU A 119 9.22 -2.73 -6.27
N ILE A 120 10.02 -2.64 -7.34
CA ILE A 120 10.59 -3.84 -7.99
C ILE A 120 11.46 -4.63 -7.01
N GLU A 121 12.35 -3.95 -6.27
CA GLU A 121 13.24 -4.60 -5.30
C GLU A 121 12.47 -5.26 -4.17
N ARG A 122 11.37 -4.65 -3.70
CA ARG A 122 10.49 -5.25 -2.70
C ARG A 122 9.91 -6.58 -3.19
N GLU A 123 9.39 -6.62 -4.42
CA GLU A 123 8.82 -7.84 -5.00
C GLU A 123 9.88 -8.93 -5.20
N GLN A 124 11.11 -8.58 -5.61
CA GLN A 124 12.21 -9.54 -5.78
C GLN A 124 12.77 -10.08 -4.46
N ASN A 125 12.70 -9.28 -3.40
CA ASN A 125 13.21 -9.63 -2.07
C ASN A 125 12.17 -10.28 -1.16
N THR A 126 10.91 -10.32 -1.58
CA THR A 126 9.84 -10.99 -0.82
C THR A 126 10.16 -12.48 -0.72
N LEU A 127 10.19 -12.99 0.50
CA LEU A 127 10.19 -14.43 0.78
C LEU A 127 8.75 -14.94 0.68
N VAL A 128 7.84 -14.34 1.43
CA VAL A 128 6.41 -14.68 1.39
C VAL A 128 5.58 -13.43 1.66
N ALA A 129 4.43 -13.32 0.99
CA ALA A 129 3.44 -12.31 1.31
C ALA A 129 2.06 -12.95 1.50
N ILE A 130 1.30 -12.44 2.46
CA ILE A 130 -0.09 -12.83 2.70
C ILE A 130 -0.96 -11.59 2.64
N ARG A 131 -2.05 -11.66 1.90
CA ARG A 131 -3.11 -10.65 1.88
C ARG A 131 -4.43 -11.27 2.24
N LYS A 132 -5.09 -10.75 3.27
CA LYS A 132 -6.42 -11.17 3.71
C LYS A 132 -7.45 -10.08 3.37
N THR A 133 -8.44 -10.41 2.56
CA THR A 133 -9.53 -9.48 2.23
C THR A 133 -10.60 -9.49 3.31
N LYS A 134 -11.43 -8.45 3.34
CA LYS A 134 -12.61 -8.42 4.20
C LYS A 134 -13.64 -9.50 3.83
N CYS A 135 -14.48 -9.82 4.80
CA CYS A 135 -15.71 -10.61 4.67
C CYS A 135 -16.92 -9.71 4.94
N MET A 136 -18.15 -10.25 5.02
CA MET A 136 -19.32 -9.44 5.42
C MET A 136 -19.40 -9.15 6.94
N GLY A 137 -18.64 -9.88 7.76
CA GLY A 137 -18.52 -9.66 9.20
C GLY A 137 -17.18 -9.05 9.58
N ASP A 138 -16.79 -9.27 10.83
CA ASP A 138 -15.62 -8.64 11.44
C ASP A 138 -14.32 -9.43 11.20
N CYS A 139 -14.13 -9.97 9.98
CA CYS A 139 -12.89 -10.68 9.68
C CYS A 139 -11.72 -9.70 9.54
N PRO A 140 -10.58 -9.94 10.22
CA PRO A 140 -9.41 -9.08 10.08
C PRO A 140 -8.94 -9.06 8.63
N SER A 141 -8.68 -7.85 8.13
CA SER A 141 -8.12 -7.64 6.79
C SER A 141 -6.81 -6.89 6.89
N TYR A 142 -5.80 -7.40 6.20
CA TYR A 142 -4.44 -6.91 6.28
C TYR A 142 -3.60 -7.41 5.10
N ASP A 143 -2.47 -6.76 4.88
CA ASP A 143 -1.38 -7.30 4.05
C ASP A 143 -0.13 -7.49 4.92
N VAL A 144 0.60 -8.58 4.73
CA VAL A 144 1.89 -8.81 5.36
C VAL A 144 2.91 -9.25 4.30
N TYR A 145 4.11 -8.69 4.39
CA TYR A 145 5.25 -9.01 3.53
C TYR A 145 6.42 -9.38 4.42
N ILE A 146 7.00 -10.53 4.16
CA ILE A 146 8.19 -11.01 4.86
C ILE A 146 9.28 -11.11 3.80
N ASP A 147 10.37 -10.38 4.00
CA ASP A 147 11.52 -10.44 3.10
C ASP A 147 12.45 -11.63 3.40
N LYS A 148 13.38 -11.90 2.49
CA LYS A 148 14.40 -12.98 2.63
C LYS A 148 15.33 -12.83 3.85
N LYS A 149 15.27 -11.71 4.57
CA LYS A 149 16.06 -11.42 5.78
C LYS A 149 15.19 -11.41 7.06
N GLY A 150 13.92 -11.76 6.94
CA GLY A 150 12.95 -11.79 8.04
C GLY A 150 12.45 -10.43 8.50
N ASN A 151 12.65 -9.36 7.72
CA ASN A 151 11.95 -8.10 7.99
C ASN A 151 10.49 -8.25 7.56
N VAL A 152 9.58 -7.82 8.42
CA VAL A 152 8.13 -7.92 8.23
C VAL A 152 7.53 -6.54 8.10
N SER A 153 6.88 -6.29 6.98
CA SER A 153 6.02 -5.14 6.75
C SER A 153 4.56 -5.56 6.78
N TYR A 154 3.80 -5.05 7.74
CA TYR A 154 2.38 -5.30 7.93
C TYR A 154 1.58 -4.02 7.65
N GLU A 155 0.44 -4.14 6.97
CA GLU A 155 -0.52 -3.07 6.74
C GLU A 155 -1.91 -3.53 7.18
N GLY A 156 -2.34 -3.09 8.37
CA GLY A 156 -3.66 -3.42 8.90
C GLY A 156 -4.76 -2.53 8.33
N LYS A 157 -5.90 -3.11 7.95
CA LYS A 157 -6.98 -2.40 7.24
C LYS A 157 -8.25 -2.28 8.10
N GLU A 158 -9.10 -3.30 8.08
CA GLU A 158 -10.37 -3.35 8.79
C GLU A 158 -10.36 -4.52 9.80
N PHE A 159 -11.06 -4.35 10.93
CA PHE A 159 -11.21 -5.35 12.00
C PHE A 159 -9.89 -5.91 12.56
N VAL A 160 -8.91 -5.02 12.71
CA VAL A 160 -7.59 -5.32 13.29
C VAL A 160 -7.35 -4.37 14.47
N LEU A 161 -6.49 -4.79 15.41
CA LEU A 161 -6.08 -3.96 16.54
C LEU A 161 -5.17 -2.82 16.11
N GLU A 162 -4.23 -3.12 15.21
CA GLU A 162 -3.28 -2.17 14.68
C GLU A 162 -3.61 -1.87 13.22
N LYS A 163 -4.17 -0.68 12.96
CA LYS A 163 -4.43 -0.17 11.60
C LYS A 163 -3.21 0.58 11.06
N GLY A 164 -3.01 0.50 9.74
CA GLY A 164 -1.90 1.13 9.04
C GLY A 164 -0.60 0.32 9.11
N PRO A 165 0.54 0.96 8.78
CA PRO A 165 1.81 0.27 8.64
C PRO A 165 2.44 -0.07 9.99
N LYS A 166 2.97 -1.30 10.09
CA LYS A 166 3.83 -1.77 11.18
C LYS A 166 5.01 -2.54 10.60
N GLU A 167 6.17 -2.30 11.17
CA GLU A 167 7.40 -2.99 10.80
C GLU A 167 7.97 -3.70 12.02
N PHE A 168 8.38 -4.94 11.84
CA PHE A 168 9.12 -5.68 12.87
C PHE A 168 10.05 -6.71 12.21
N LYS A 169 10.86 -7.37 13.02
CA LYS A 169 11.78 -8.40 12.55
C LYS A 169 11.48 -9.73 13.22
N LEU A 170 11.45 -10.78 12.40
CA LEU A 170 11.37 -12.16 12.86
C LEU A 170 12.65 -12.53 13.61
N SER A 171 12.50 -13.37 14.61
CA SER A 171 13.60 -14.16 15.16
C SER A 171 14.13 -15.14 14.12
N ASP A 172 15.38 -15.56 14.28
CA ASP A 172 16.00 -16.55 13.39
C ASP A 172 15.21 -17.86 13.34
N LYS A 173 14.59 -18.25 14.45
CA LYS A 173 13.74 -19.44 14.54
C LYS A 173 12.46 -19.29 13.72
N GLU A 174 11.77 -18.14 13.81
CA GLU A 174 10.56 -17.88 13.02
C GLU A 174 10.87 -17.87 11.53
N LEU A 175 11.96 -17.20 11.12
CA LEU A 175 12.38 -17.15 9.72
C LEU A 175 12.77 -18.54 9.19
N SER A 176 13.51 -19.34 9.98
CA SER A 176 13.87 -20.72 9.59
C SER A 176 12.62 -21.58 9.43
N THR A 177 11.68 -21.50 10.37
CA THR A 177 10.44 -22.29 10.34
C THR A 177 9.60 -21.95 9.10
N ILE A 178 9.41 -20.66 8.80
CA ILE A 178 8.71 -20.23 7.57
C ILE A 178 9.42 -20.76 6.32
N THR A 179 10.76 -20.64 6.28
CA THR A 179 11.55 -21.09 5.13
C THR A 179 11.45 -22.61 4.94
N GLU A 180 11.47 -23.37 6.03
CA GLU A 180 11.28 -24.83 6.00
C GLU A 180 9.89 -25.21 5.48
N LEU A 181 8.82 -24.56 5.97
CA LEU A 181 7.45 -24.78 5.50
C LEU A 181 7.29 -24.50 4.00
N LEU A 182 7.87 -23.38 3.53
CA LEU A 182 7.86 -23.02 2.11
C LEU A 182 8.62 -24.04 1.24
N ASN A 183 9.68 -24.66 1.77
CA ASN A 183 10.49 -25.65 1.06
C ASN A 183 9.96 -27.09 1.12
N LYS A 184 8.95 -27.38 1.95
CA LYS A 184 8.35 -28.73 2.05
C LYS A 184 7.77 -29.19 0.70
N LYS A 185 7.28 -28.25 -0.10
CA LYS A 185 6.64 -28.52 -1.39
C LYS A 185 6.82 -27.35 -2.33
N ASP A 186 7.08 -27.64 -3.60
CA ASP A 186 7.19 -26.61 -4.63
C ASP A 186 5.87 -25.83 -4.75
N PHE A 187 5.95 -24.52 -4.51
CA PHE A 187 4.79 -23.62 -4.54
C PHE A 187 4.17 -23.52 -5.93
N SER A 188 4.95 -23.80 -6.98
CA SER A 188 4.47 -23.87 -8.36
C SER A 188 3.40 -24.96 -8.55
N SER A 189 3.45 -26.02 -7.73
CA SER A 189 2.57 -27.19 -7.81
C SER A 189 1.16 -26.96 -7.24
N TYR A 190 0.95 -25.88 -6.47
CA TYR A 190 -0.37 -25.59 -5.91
C TYR A 190 -1.38 -25.17 -6.98
N LYS A 191 -2.65 -25.47 -6.74
CA LYS A 191 -3.74 -24.88 -7.52
C LYS A 191 -3.72 -23.36 -7.35
N ASP A 192 -4.19 -22.68 -8.37
CA ASP A 192 -4.33 -21.23 -8.36
C ASP A 192 -5.36 -20.72 -7.35
N ILE A 193 -6.44 -21.50 -7.16
CA ILE A 193 -7.58 -21.14 -6.31
C ILE A 193 -8.07 -22.40 -5.57
N TYR A 194 -8.30 -22.27 -4.26
CA TYR A 194 -9.02 -23.21 -3.41
C TYR A 194 -10.28 -22.52 -2.88
N ASP A 195 -11.45 -22.92 -3.39
CA ASP A 195 -12.71 -22.23 -3.14
C ASP A 195 -13.90 -23.17 -3.28
N ASN A 196 -15.03 -22.80 -2.65
CA ASN A 196 -16.35 -23.29 -2.98
C ASN A 196 -17.23 -22.09 -3.37
N PRO A 197 -17.50 -21.87 -4.68
CA PRO A 197 -18.21 -20.69 -5.15
C PRO A 197 -19.67 -20.61 -4.69
N ARG A 198 -20.21 -21.70 -4.10
CA ARG A 198 -21.55 -21.71 -3.50
C ARG A 198 -21.58 -21.08 -2.10
N ILE A 199 -20.42 -20.84 -1.49
CA ILE A 199 -20.32 -20.18 -0.18
C ILE A 199 -20.00 -18.70 -0.41
N MET A 200 -20.95 -17.86 -0.01
CA MET A 200 -20.86 -16.42 -0.12
C MET A 200 -20.09 -15.83 1.07
N ASP A 201 -19.67 -14.59 0.93
CA ASP A 201 -19.20 -13.73 2.02
C ASP A 201 -17.95 -14.19 2.78
N LEU A 202 -17.23 -15.18 2.23
CA LEU A 202 -15.91 -15.59 2.74
C LEU A 202 -14.82 -14.59 2.36
N PRO A 203 -13.86 -14.32 3.27
CA PRO A 203 -12.66 -13.59 2.91
C PRO A 203 -11.82 -14.42 1.92
N SER A 204 -10.97 -13.75 1.16
CA SER A 204 -9.90 -14.39 0.39
C SER A 204 -8.58 -14.18 1.11
N THR A 205 -7.79 -15.25 1.20
CA THR A 205 -6.38 -15.21 1.59
C THR A 205 -5.54 -15.43 0.34
N PHE A 206 -4.71 -14.47 -0.02
CA PHE A 206 -3.77 -14.59 -1.12
C PHE A 206 -2.38 -14.83 -0.54
N LEU A 207 -1.76 -15.96 -0.87
CA LEU A 207 -0.39 -16.29 -0.50
C LEU A 207 0.50 -16.17 -1.73
N VAL A 208 1.62 -15.48 -1.58
CA VAL A 208 2.60 -15.28 -2.66
C VAL A 208 3.95 -15.79 -2.19
N HIS A 209 4.53 -16.71 -2.97
CA HIS A 209 5.89 -17.19 -2.80
C HIS A 209 6.44 -17.63 -4.17
N ASP A 210 7.75 -17.45 -4.36
CA ASP A 210 8.49 -17.85 -5.55
C ASP A 210 7.81 -17.49 -6.89
N GLY A 211 7.31 -16.26 -6.99
CA GLY A 211 6.70 -15.76 -8.22
C GLY A 211 5.30 -16.28 -8.54
N LYS A 212 4.70 -17.11 -7.67
CA LYS A 212 3.32 -17.61 -7.80
C LYS A 212 2.42 -17.06 -6.70
N GLN A 213 1.17 -16.76 -7.08
CA GLN A 213 0.08 -16.43 -6.15
C GLN A 213 -0.95 -17.58 -6.08
N VAL A 214 -1.29 -17.98 -4.86
CA VAL A 214 -2.37 -18.91 -4.54
C VAL A 214 -3.48 -18.14 -3.81
N GLN A 215 -4.73 -18.33 -4.22
CA GLN A 215 -5.90 -17.81 -3.51
C GLN A 215 -6.59 -18.93 -2.74
N VAL A 216 -6.83 -18.73 -1.45
CA VAL A 216 -7.63 -19.62 -0.60
C VAL A 216 -8.83 -18.83 -0.08
N ARG A 217 -10.04 -19.26 -0.45
CA ARG A 217 -11.30 -18.72 0.09
C ARG A 217 -11.90 -19.64 1.15
N LEU A 218 -11.66 -20.94 1.04
CA LEU A 218 -12.15 -21.95 1.97
C LEU A 218 -11.00 -22.84 2.43
N TRP A 219 -10.72 -22.81 3.73
CA TRP A 219 -9.73 -23.68 4.38
C TRP A 219 -10.42 -24.99 4.78
N ASN A 220 -10.24 -26.05 3.99
CA ASN A 220 -10.82 -27.38 4.17
C ASN A 220 -9.82 -28.47 3.71
N ASP A 221 -10.24 -29.73 3.74
CA ASP A 221 -9.42 -30.89 3.35
C ASP A 221 -8.88 -30.85 1.90
N ASP A 222 -9.40 -29.97 1.03
CA ASP A 222 -8.87 -29.79 -0.33
C ASP A 222 -7.62 -28.90 -0.38
N VAL A 223 -7.35 -28.14 0.69
CA VAL A 223 -6.18 -27.30 0.84
C VAL A 223 -5.01 -28.15 1.36
N PRO A 224 -3.85 -28.18 0.67
CA PRO A 224 -2.68 -28.89 1.16
C PRO A 224 -2.27 -28.44 2.56
N GLU A 225 -1.95 -29.41 3.41
CA GLU A 225 -1.56 -29.20 4.81
C GLU A 225 -0.41 -28.20 4.93
N GLU A 226 0.56 -28.22 4.01
CA GLU A 226 1.71 -27.31 4.04
C GLU A 226 1.30 -25.83 3.89
N LEU A 227 0.24 -25.54 3.13
CA LEU A 227 -0.31 -24.17 3.02
C LEU A 227 -1.07 -23.75 4.27
N MET A 228 -1.77 -24.70 4.91
CA MET A 228 -2.48 -24.47 6.17
C MET A 228 -1.48 -24.15 7.28
N GLU A 229 -0.48 -25.01 7.46
CA GLU A 229 0.60 -24.81 8.45
C GLU A 229 1.31 -23.48 8.25
N LEU A 230 1.65 -23.12 7.00
CA LEU A 230 2.29 -21.84 6.70
C LEU A 230 1.42 -20.65 7.10
N ASN A 231 0.13 -20.67 6.73
CA ASN A 231 -0.79 -19.59 7.06
C ASN A 231 -0.96 -19.48 8.58
N GLU A 232 -1.25 -20.58 9.26
CA GLU A 232 -1.46 -20.62 10.71
C GLU A 232 -0.22 -20.18 11.47
N TYR A 233 0.98 -20.58 11.03
CA TYR A 233 2.22 -20.16 11.66
C TYR A 233 2.45 -18.64 11.56
N ILE A 234 2.23 -18.07 10.36
CA ILE A 234 2.35 -16.62 10.17
C ILE A 234 1.27 -15.88 10.96
N GLU A 235 0.01 -16.33 10.94
CA GLU A 235 -1.07 -15.72 11.73
C GLU A 235 -0.78 -15.80 13.24
N GLY A 236 -0.20 -16.90 13.72
CA GLY A 236 0.25 -17.04 15.11
C GLY A 236 1.25 -15.96 15.51
N ILE A 237 2.24 -15.68 14.67
CA ILE A 237 3.20 -14.58 14.90
C ILE A 237 2.47 -13.23 14.96
N LEU A 238 1.53 -12.97 14.03
CA LEU A 238 0.78 -11.71 14.01
C LEU A 238 -0.12 -11.54 15.25
N LEU A 239 -0.73 -12.63 15.74
CA LEU A 239 -1.51 -12.67 16.98
C LEU A 239 -0.64 -12.43 18.22
N GLU A 240 0.53 -13.04 18.31
CA GLU A 240 1.48 -12.81 19.40
C GLU A 240 1.95 -11.35 19.46
N LYS A 241 2.08 -10.70 18.29
CA LYS A 241 2.35 -9.26 18.17
C LYS A 241 1.13 -8.38 18.44
N LYS A 242 -0.04 -8.96 18.71
CA LYS A 242 -1.32 -8.28 18.96
C LYS A 242 -1.74 -7.35 17.81
N LEU A 243 -1.56 -7.81 16.58
CA LEU A 243 -1.94 -7.04 15.41
C LEU A 243 -3.45 -7.15 15.10
N PHE A 244 -4.07 -8.27 15.46
CA PHE A 244 -5.53 -8.51 15.40
C PHE A 244 -5.97 -9.50 16.50
N GLU A 245 -7.29 -9.73 16.60
CA GLU A 245 -7.94 -10.67 17.54
C GLU A 245 -8.71 -11.77 16.80
#